data_AF-A0A437AJU8-F1
#
_entry.id   AF-A0A437AJU8-F1
#
_cell.length_a   1.000
_cell.length_b   1.000
_cell.length_c   1.000
_cell.angle_alpha   90.00
_cell.angle_beta   90.00
_cell.angle_gamma   90.00
#
_symmetry.space_group_name_H-M   'P 1'
#
loop_
_entity.id
_entity.type
_entity.pdbx_description
1 polymer ?
#
loop_
_entity_poly.entity_id
_entity_poly.type
_entity_poly.pdbx_seq_one_letter_code
_entity_poly.pdbx_strand_id
1 'polypeptide(L)'
;MKYNINITSFNVNGIRSFEKHVKEKYNKSLNDFFLSTLRSEIICLQETKTNQISDYSSMKDYISFFSVNKKKNGYCGVTTFIKKSFYVNKVIYDEEGRFLLTNHNSFIILNVYFPFFDEKNYKKDLERKREEVIDFYKKIEEIVNKNKCVILLGDFNAVYDFKDHYQYIKEYDKVREINKEIQPIRKENPLPTELPFSFFNEKDLKKYLFSTFQREWLFNFLQRNTHYDSFRKIYQNERKKYTCWNTLLDLRSKNLGTRIDLILIPKEISLINSEILTHVYGSDHCPVTALVEVECNFDEKNLCKKNNNLLSFLKINKI
;
A
#
# COMPACT_ATOMS: atom_id res chain seq x y z
N MET A 1 1.47 -15.97 23.87
CA MET A 1 0.83 -14.76 24.46
C MET A 1 0.36 -13.89 23.31
N LYS A 2 -0.75 -13.17 23.48
CA LYS A 2 -1.24 -12.22 22.48
C LYS A 2 -0.63 -10.84 22.71
N TYR A 3 -0.37 -10.12 21.63
CA TYR A 3 0.27 -8.81 21.65
C TYR A 3 -0.39 -7.89 20.64
N ASN A 4 -0.47 -6.62 21.02
CA ASN A 4 -0.94 -5.57 20.13
C ASN A 4 0.27 -5.00 19.39
N ILE A 5 0.22 -5.05 18.07
CA ILE A 5 1.28 -4.54 17.21
C ILE A 5 0.70 -3.52 16.25
N ASN A 6 1.41 -2.41 16.07
CA ASN A 6 1.03 -1.42 15.10
C ASN A 6 1.86 -1.61 13.82
N ILE A 7 1.15 -1.69 12.69
CA ILE A 7 1.71 -1.91 11.37
C ILE A 7 1.45 -0.66 10.53
N THR A 8 2.49 -0.12 9.90
CA THR A 8 2.36 0.99 8.95
C THR A 8 2.65 0.53 7.52
N SER A 9 1.86 1.01 6.55
CA SER A 9 2.20 1.00 5.13
C SER A 9 2.38 2.42 4.61
N PHE A 10 3.43 2.67 3.82
CA PHE A 10 3.69 4.01 3.26
C PHE A 10 4.49 3.97 1.96
N ASN A 11 3.89 4.40 0.85
CA ASN A 11 4.63 4.71 -0.37
C ASN A 11 5.45 6.02 -0.18
N VAL A 12 6.77 5.91 -0.15
CA VAL A 12 7.67 7.04 0.17
C VAL A 12 8.24 7.73 -1.06
N ASN A 13 8.01 7.20 -2.26
CA ASN A 13 8.47 7.77 -3.52
C ASN A 13 9.98 8.17 -3.50
N GLY A 14 10.80 7.28 -2.95
CA GLY A 14 12.25 7.45 -2.77
C GLY A 14 12.65 7.64 -1.30
N ILE A 15 13.24 6.61 -0.70
CA ILE A 15 13.59 6.59 0.73
C ILE A 15 14.60 7.67 1.13
N ARG A 16 15.55 8.02 0.26
CA ARG A 16 16.54 9.07 0.53
C ARG A 16 15.92 10.46 0.60
N SER A 17 15.04 10.76 -0.37
CA SER A 17 14.29 12.01 -0.40
C SER A 17 13.37 12.11 0.81
N PHE A 18 12.74 10.99 1.17
CA PHE A 18 11.92 10.89 2.36
C PHE A 18 12.72 11.11 3.65
N GLU A 19 13.89 10.47 3.82
CA GLU A 19 14.75 10.68 4.99
C GLU A 19 15.20 12.14 5.12
N LYS A 20 15.59 12.77 4.01
CA LYS A 20 15.92 14.20 3.98
C LYS A 20 14.72 15.04 4.45
N HIS A 21 13.52 14.74 3.94
CA HIS A 21 12.31 15.41 4.36
C HIS A 21 12.00 15.20 5.85
N VAL A 22 12.20 13.98 6.37
CA VAL A 22 12.04 13.67 7.79
C VAL A 22 12.94 14.55 8.65
N LYS A 23 14.21 14.69 8.25
CA LYS A 23 15.18 15.55 8.92
C LYS A 23 14.78 17.02 8.87
N GLU A 24 14.41 17.53 7.70
CA GLU A 24 14.11 18.96 7.49
C GLU A 24 12.78 19.38 8.13
N LYS A 25 11.71 18.60 7.96
CA LYS A 25 10.36 18.96 8.42
C LYS A 25 10.07 18.56 9.86
N TYR A 26 10.60 17.42 10.31
CA TYR A 26 10.28 16.89 11.63
C TYR A 26 11.42 16.99 12.63
N ASN A 27 12.62 17.38 12.19
CA ASN A 27 13.83 17.45 13.01
C ASN A 27 14.11 16.12 13.77
N LYS A 28 13.97 15.00 13.05
CA LYS A 28 14.17 13.64 13.57
C LYS A 28 15.07 12.83 12.66
N SER A 29 15.73 11.82 13.22
CA SER A 29 16.27 10.72 12.42
C SER A 29 15.13 9.86 11.86
N LEU A 30 15.40 9.07 10.82
CA LEU A 30 14.40 8.13 10.29
C LEU A 30 13.94 7.12 11.37
N ASN A 31 14.87 6.65 12.19
CA ASN A 31 14.60 5.76 13.33
C ASN A 31 13.65 6.40 14.35
N ASP A 32 13.93 7.64 14.77
CA ASP A 32 13.09 8.34 15.76
C ASP A 32 11.73 8.73 15.19
N PHE A 33 11.68 9.01 13.88
CA PHE A 33 10.42 9.23 13.17
C PHE A 33 9.54 7.97 13.20
N PHE A 34 10.12 6.78 12.95
CA PHE A 34 9.39 5.52 13.05
C PHE A 34 8.87 5.25 14.46
N LEU A 35 9.70 5.47 15.50
CA LEU A 35 9.30 5.24 16.89
C LEU A 35 8.25 6.22 17.39
N SER A 36 8.43 7.51 17.13
CA SER A 36 7.65 8.56 17.81
C SER A 36 6.49 9.11 16.98
N THR A 37 6.64 9.15 15.65
CA THR A 37 5.61 9.65 14.74
C THR A 37 4.74 8.51 14.22
N LEU A 38 5.34 7.46 13.64
CA LEU A 38 4.56 6.31 13.12
C LEU A 38 4.17 5.31 14.21
N ARG A 39 4.92 5.26 15.31
CA ARG A 39 4.67 4.41 16.49
C ARG A 39 4.34 2.97 16.10
N SER A 40 5.15 2.39 15.22
CA SER A 40 4.86 1.09 14.59
C SER A 40 5.98 0.09 14.79
N GLU A 41 5.63 -1.14 15.12
CA GLU A 41 6.56 -2.26 15.25
C GLU A 41 7.01 -2.78 13.88
N ILE A 42 6.13 -2.69 12.87
CA ILE A 42 6.41 -3.10 11.50
C ILE A 42 6.06 -1.92 10.58
N ILE A 43 7.04 -1.47 9.77
CA ILE A 43 6.84 -0.41 8.78
C ILE A 43 7.17 -0.96 7.40
N CYS A 44 6.19 -0.92 6.51
CA CYS A 44 6.27 -1.38 5.15
C CYS A 44 6.29 -0.18 4.21
N LEU A 45 7.44 0.05 3.57
CA LEU A 45 7.61 1.11 2.59
C LEU A 45 7.50 0.58 1.16
N GLN A 46 6.87 1.35 0.29
CA GLN A 46 6.82 1.14 -1.15
C GLN A 46 7.54 2.28 -1.88
N GLU A 47 7.93 2.01 -3.13
CA GLU A 47 8.74 2.90 -3.97
C GLU A 47 9.99 3.43 -3.25
N THR A 48 10.74 2.56 -2.56
CA THR A 48 11.95 3.01 -1.86
C THR A 48 13.04 3.47 -2.81
N LYS A 49 13.07 2.99 -4.06
CA LYS A 49 13.92 3.48 -5.16
C LYS A 49 15.39 3.61 -4.78
N THR A 50 15.91 2.68 -3.95
CA THR A 50 17.28 2.74 -3.44
C THR A 50 18.11 1.53 -3.84
N ASN A 51 19.39 1.79 -4.06
CA ASN A 51 20.44 0.78 -4.18
C ASN A 51 21.37 0.76 -2.95
N GLN A 52 21.24 1.74 -2.05
CA GLN A 52 22.02 1.84 -0.80
C GLN A 52 21.31 1.03 0.29
N ILE A 53 21.41 -0.29 0.19
CA ILE A 53 20.74 -1.19 1.14
C ILE A 53 21.44 -1.18 2.50
N SER A 54 22.78 -1.06 2.49
CA SER A 54 23.62 -1.00 3.69
C SER A 54 23.14 0.06 4.69
N ASP A 55 22.77 1.24 4.19
CA ASP A 55 22.52 2.43 5.01
C ASP A 55 21.25 2.30 5.85
N TYR A 56 20.31 1.48 5.38
CA TYR A 56 19.00 1.30 6.03
C TYR A 56 18.82 -0.08 6.66
N SER A 57 19.78 -0.98 6.45
CA SER A 57 19.70 -2.40 6.80
C SER A 57 19.52 -2.71 8.28
N SER A 58 20.18 -1.94 9.14
CA SER A 58 20.14 -2.07 10.58
C SER A 58 20.25 -0.68 11.18
N MET A 59 19.10 -0.11 11.53
CA MET A 59 19.03 1.12 12.30
C MET A 59 19.15 0.80 13.80
N LYS A 60 19.10 1.81 14.67
CA LYS A 60 19.18 1.62 16.12
C LYS A 60 18.14 0.60 16.61
N ASP A 61 16.87 0.84 16.30
CA ASP A 61 15.73 0.07 16.83
C ASP A 61 15.09 -0.88 15.83
N TYR A 62 15.47 -0.82 14.54
CA TYR A 62 14.87 -1.62 13.47
C TYR A 62 15.93 -2.39 12.68
N ILE A 63 15.56 -3.59 12.25
CA ILE A 63 16.19 -4.30 11.14
C ILE A 63 15.28 -4.20 9.93
N SER A 64 15.83 -4.25 8.72
CA SER A 64 15.02 -4.14 7.51
C SER A 64 15.41 -5.16 6.44
N PHE A 65 14.41 -5.48 5.62
CA PHE A 65 14.53 -6.39 4.48
C PHE A 65 14.10 -5.65 3.22
N PHE A 66 14.78 -5.91 2.10
CA PHE A 66 14.60 -5.15 0.86
C PHE A 66 14.30 -6.10 -0.30
N SER A 67 13.27 -5.80 -1.07
CA SER A 67 13.12 -6.32 -2.43
C SER A 67 13.35 -5.16 -3.38
N VAL A 68 14.40 -5.24 -4.19
CA VAL A 68 14.84 -4.18 -5.12
C VAL A 68 14.87 -4.73 -6.54
N ASN A 69 14.65 -3.86 -7.52
CA ASN A 69 14.76 -4.25 -8.92
C ASN A 69 16.23 -4.44 -9.31
N LYS A 70 16.61 -5.68 -9.64
CA LYS A 70 18.01 -6.01 -9.98
C LYS A 70 18.45 -5.49 -11.36
N LYS A 71 17.52 -5.21 -12.26
CA LYS A 71 17.81 -4.83 -13.65
C LYS A 71 17.82 -3.32 -13.85
N LYS A 72 16.96 -2.59 -13.13
CA LYS A 72 16.79 -1.15 -13.27
C LYS A 72 16.98 -0.46 -11.93
N ASN A 73 18.17 0.11 -11.76
CA ASN A 73 18.56 0.88 -10.58
C ASN A 73 17.59 2.02 -10.29
N GLY A 74 17.23 2.21 -9.02
CA GLY A 74 16.32 3.29 -8.59
C GLY A 74 14.88 3.15 -9.09
N TYR A 75 14.48 1.98 -9.58
CA TYR A 75 13.12 1.70 -10.07
C TYR A 75 12.40 0.75 -9.11
N CYS A 76 11.16 1.08 -8.75
CA CYS A 76 10.37 0.38 -7.73
C CYS A 76 11.14 0.24 -6.40
N GLY A 77 10.95 -0.89 -5.70
CA GLY A 77 11.58 -1.19 -4.42
C GLY A 77 10.57 -1.17 -3.29
N VAL A 78 10.52 -2.27 -2.53
CA VAL A 78 9.76 -2.36 -1.29
C VAL A 78 10.68 -2.75 -0.14
N THR A 79 10.42 -2.21 1.03
CA THR A 79 11.25 -2.42 2.22
C THR A 79 10.36 -2.62 3.43
N THR A 80 10.64 -3.64 4.23
CA THR A 80 9.92 -3.88 5.48
C THR A 80 10.90 -3.74 6.64
N PHE A 81 10.70 -2.70 7.44
CA PHE A 81 11.38 -2.45 8.71
C PHE A 81 10.63 -3.14 9.84
N ILE A 82 11.35 -3.83 10.70
CA ILE A 82 10.82 -4.61 11.81
C ILE A 82 11.61 -4.23 13.04
N LYS A 83 10.90 -3.84 14.10
CA LYS A 83 11.53 -3.48 15.37
C LYS A 83 12.36 -4.66 15.88
N LYS A 84 13.56 -4.40 16.38
CA LYS A 84 14.54 -5.41 16.80
C LYS A 84 14.10 -6.28 17.98
N SER A 85 12.89 -6.17 18.48
CA SER A 85 12.32 -7.11 19.45
C SER A 85 11.48 -8.22 18.80
N PHE A 86 11.21 -8.15 17.49
CA PHE A 86 10.32 -9.06 16.77
C PHE A 86 11.04 -10.16 15.99
N TYR A 87 10.60 -11.40 16.17
CA TYR A 87 11.11 -12.53 15.39
C TYR A 87 10.57 -12.56 13.95
N VAL A 88 11.44 -12.94 13.01
CA VAL A 88 11.12 -13.22 11.60
C VAL A 88 11.69 -14.59 11.23
N ASN A 89 10.80 -15.51 10.88
CA ASN A 89 11.16 -16.88 10.54
C ASN A 89 11.74 -17.01 9.13
N LYS A 90 11.07 -16.37 8.17
CA LYS A 90 11.39 -16.48 6.73
C LYS A 90 11.10 -15.18 6.02
N VAL A 91 11.92 -14.86 5.02
CA VAL A 91 11.72 -13.73 4.12
C VAL A 91 11.74 -14.21 2.67
N ILE A 92 10.80 -13.73 1.85
CA ILE A 92 10.75 -14.02 0.41
C ILE A 92 10.73 -12.69 -0.35
N TYR A 93 11.61 -12.59 -1.35
CA TYR A 93 11.84 -11.37 -2.13
C TYR A 93 11.32 -11.54 -3.55
N ASP A 94 10.77 -10.47 -4.10
CA ASP A 94 10.51 -10.35 -5.52
C ASP A 94 11.75 -9.86 -6.29
N GLU A 95 11.95 -10.33 -7.52
CA GLU A 95 13.08 -9.92 -8.36
C GLU A 95 12.90 -8.54 -8.99
N GLU A 96 11.65 -8.10 -9.15
CA GLU A 96 11.32 -6.79 -9.74
C GLU A 96 11.23 -5.67 -8.70
N GLY A 97 11.32 -6.02 -7.41
CA GLY A 97 11.20 -5.05 -6.32
C GLY A 97 9.76 -4.63 -6.03
N ARG A 98 8.76 -5.48 -6.36
CA ARG A 98 7.33 -5.14 -6.17
C ARG A 98 6.68 -5.76 -4.96
N PHE A 99 7.23 -6.84 -4.39
CA PHE A 99 6.72 -7.33 -3.11
C PHE A 99 7.82 -7.92 -2.22
N LEU A 100 7.52 -7.96 -0.93
CA LEU A 100 8.36 -8.55 0.09
C LEU A 100 7.48 -9.22 1.13
N LEU A 101 7.73 -10.50 1.37
CA LEU A 101 7.02 -11.29 2.36
C LEU A 101 7.90 -11.52 3.58
N THR A 102 7.41 -11.18 4.77
CA THR A 102 8.03 -11.55 6.05
C THR A 102 7.09 -12.44 6.85
N ASN A 103 7.56 -13.64 7.21
CA ASN A 103 6.81 -14.62 7.97
C ASN A 103 7.18 -14.53 9.46
N HIS A 104 6.19 -14.29 10.31
CA HIS A 104 6.32 -14.12 11.76
C HIS A 104 5.76 -15.31 12.55
N ASN A 105 5.71 -16.49 11.92
CA ASN A 105 5.08 -17.74 12.36
C ASN A 105 3.55 -17.70 12.39
N SER A 106 2.97 -16.87 13.27
CA SER A 106 1.52 -16.78 13.49
C SER A 106 0.79 -15.97 12.41
N PHE A 107 1.49 -15.03 11.77
CA PHE A 107 1.01 -14.22 10.67
C PHE A 107 2.13 -13.95 9.66
N ILE A 108 1.72 -13.50 8.48
CA ILE A 108 2.61 -13.10 7.40
C ILE A 108 2.29 -11.66 7.03
N ILE A 109 3.32 -10.85 6.81
CA ILE A 109 3.17 -9.55 6.15
C ILE A 109 3.57 -9.72 4.69
N LEU A 110 2.68 -9.32 3.79
CA LEU A 110 2.97 -9.21 2.37
C LEU A 110 2.89 -7.73 1.97
N ASN A 111 4.06 -7.09 1.91
CA ASN A 111 4.23 -5.70 1.49
C ASN A 111 4.30 -5.64 -0.04
N VAL A 112 3.37 -4.94 -0.69
CA VAL A 112 3.23 -4.93 -2.15
C VAL A 112 3.15 -3.52 -2.72
N TYR A 113 3.86 -3.29 -3.83
CA TYR A 113 3.69 -2.16 -4.73
C TYR A 113 3.06 -2.64 -6.04
N PHE A 114 1.72 -2.55 -6.11
CA PHE A 114 0.98 -3.01 -7.28
C PHE A 114 1.31 -2.13 -8.50
N PRO A 115 1.47 -2.73 -9.69
CA PRO A 115 1.74 -1.94 -10.89
C PRO A 115 0.57 -1.01 -11.22
N PHE A 116 0.86 0.28 -11.30
CA PHE A 116 -0.01 1.23 -11.98
C PHE A 116 -0.11 0.87 -13.47
N PHE A 117 -1.32 0.88 -14.01
CA PHE A 117 -1.56 0.65 -15.43
C PHE A 117 -2.72 1.52 -15.93
N ASP A 118 -2.42 2.34 -16.93
CA ASP A 118 -3.38 3.15 -17.68
C ASP A 118 -3.15 2.87 -19.16
N GLU A 119 -4.19 2.39 -19.85
CA GLU A 119 -4.13 2.01 -21.26
C GLU A 119 -3.64 3.16 -22.14
N LYS A 120 -3.92 4.42 -21.77
CA LYS A 120 -3.51 5.60 -22.53
C LYS A 120 -2.00 5.79 -22.59
N ASN A 121 -1.26 5.21 -21.65
CA ASN A 121 0.19 5.29 -21.61
C ASN A 121 0.89 4.32 -22.58
N TYR A 122 0.13 3.40 -23.18
CA TYR A 122 0.68 2.34 -24.03
C TYR A 122 0.08 2.41 -25.43
N LYS A 123 0.95 2.30 -26.45
CA LYS A 123 0.55 2.18 -27.85
C LYS A 123 0.68 0.72 -28.29
N LYS A 124 1.80 0.35 -28.91
CA LYS A 124 2.03 -0.98 -29.50
C LYS A 124 2.14 -2.11 -28.46
N ASP A 125 2.55 -1.78 -27.23
CA ASP A 125 2.82 -2.76 -26.17
C ASP A 125 1.64 -2.97 -25.20
N LEU A 126 0.46 -2.40 -25.50
CA LEU A 126 -0.68 -2.36 -24.58
C LEU A 126 -1.07 -3.75 -24.06
N GLU A 127 -1.23 -4.71 -24.96
CA GLU A 127 -1.73 -6.05 -24.62
C GLU A 127 -0.74 -6.83 -23.77
N ARG A 128 0.52 -6.89 -24.20
CA ARG A 128 1.63 -7.47 -23.41
C ARG A 128 1.74 -6.85 -22.03
N LYS A 129 1.65 -5.51 -21.93
CA LYS A 129 1.72 -4.80 -20.64
C LYS A 129 0.51 -5.09 -19.77
N ARG A 130 -0.68 -5.22 -20.36
CA ARG A 130 -1.90 -5.62 -19.64
C ARG A 130 -1.73 -7.01 -19.04
N GLU A 131 -1.25 -7.97 -19.83
CA GLU A 131 -1.02 -9.35 -19.37
C GLU A 131 0.00 -9.42 -18.23
N GLU A 132 1.14 -8.74 -18.36
CA GLU A 132 2.16 -8.66 -17.29
C GLU A 132 1.57 -8.17 -15.96
N VAL A 133 0.72 -7.15 -16.01
CA VAL A 133 0.09 -6.61 -14.80
C VAL A 133 -0.97 -7.56 -14.26
N ILE A 134 -1.80 -8.16 -15.11
CA ILE A 134 -2.79 -9.17 -14.68
C ILE A 134 -2.09 -10.36 -14.01
N ASP A 135 -1.00 -10.85 -14.57
CA ASP A 135 -0.25 -11.98 -14.03
C ASP A 135 0.43 -11.64 -12.70
N PHE A 136 0.87 -10.38 -12.52
CA PHE A 136 1.32 -9.91 -11.20
C PHE A 136 0.20 -10.01 -10.16
N TYR A 137 -1.03 -9.59 -10.48
CA TYR A 137 -2.16 -9.67 -9.56
C TYR A 137 -2.52 -11.12 -9.23
N LYS A 138 -2.51 -12.03 -10.21
CA LYS A 138 -2.68 -13.47 -9.99
C LYS A 138 -1.60 -14.04 -9.07
N LYS A 139 -0.33 -13.66 -9.28
CA LYS A 139 0.80 -14.09 -8.44
C LYS A 139 0.60 -13.68 -6.97
N ILE A 140 0.18 -12.44 -6.71
CA ILE A 140 -0.12 -11.98 -5.34
C ILE A 140 -1.27 -12.78 -4.73
N GLU A 141 -2.34 -13.01 -5.49
CA GLU A 141 -3.48 -13.80 -5.06
C GLU A 141 -3.10 -15.25 -4.73
N GLU A 142 -2.26 -15.88 -5.55
CA GLU A 142 -1.72 -17.22 -5.25
C GLU A 142 -0.91 -17.25 -3.96
N ILE A 143 -0.06 -16.24 -3.72
CA ILE A 143 0.71 -16.15 -2.48
C ILE A 143 -0.24 -16.04 -1.29
N VAL A 144 -1.27 -15.19 -1.36
CA VAL A 144 -2.27 -15.06 -0.30
C VAL A 144 -3.00 -16.38 -0.08
N ASN A 145 -3.47 -17.06 -1.13
CA ASN A 145 -4.25 -18.29 -1.00
C ASN A 145 -3.44 -19.50 -0.53
N LYS A 146 -2.13 -19.56 -0.83
CA LYS A 146 -1.23 -20.65 -0.41
C LYS A 146 -0.80 -20.54 1.06
N ASN A 147 -1.05 -19.41 1.70
CA ASN A 147 -0.60 -19.12 3.06
C ASN A 147 -1.78 -18.79 3.97
N LYS A 148 -1.64 -19.04 5.28
CA LYS A 148 -2.63 -18.64 6.28
C LYS A 148 -2.23 -17.31 6.92
N CYS A 149 -3.22 -16.54 7.38
CA CYS A 149 -3.01 -15.31 8.15
C CYS A 149 -2.10 -14.28 7.45
N VAL A 150 -2.34 -14.02 6.16
CA VAL A 150 -1.58 -13.03 5.38
C VAL A 150 -2.21 -11.65 5.54
N ILE A 151 -1.51 -10.73 6.17
CA ILE A 151 -1.82 -9.30 6.10
C ILE A 151 -1.23 -8.77 4.79
N LEU A 152 -2.11 -8.50 3.82
CA LEU A 152 -1.73 -7.92 2.53
C LEU A 152 -1.84 -6.40 2.63
N LEU A 153 -0.75 -5.69 2.40
CA LEU A 153 -0.71 -4.24 2.50
C LEU A 153 0.15 -3.61 1.42
N GLY A 154 -0.05 -2.31 1.22
CA GLY A 154 0.79 -1.53 0.33
C GLY A 154 0.01 -0.52 -0.49
N ASP A 155 0.62 -0.11 -1.59
CA ASP A 155 0.00 0.74 -2.60
C ASP A 155 -0.59 -0.16 -3.69
N PHE A 156 -1.92 -0.19 -3.74
CA PHE A 156 -2.71 -1.01 -4.65
C PHE A 156 -2.85 -0.38 -6.03
N ASN A 157 -2.56 0.92 -6.19
CA ASN A 157 -2.87 1.68 -7.40
C ASN A 157 -4.33 1.50 -7.87
N ALA A 158 -5.23 1.18 -6.95
CA ALA A 158 -6.63 0.85 -7.21
C ALA A 158 -7.51 1.34 -6.07
N VAL A 159 -8.69 1.81 -6.45
CA VAL A 159 -9.73 2.29 -5.54
C VAL A 159 -10.81 1.21 -5.38
N TYR A 160 -11.28 0.99 -4.16
CA TYR A 160 -12.34 0.01 -3.86
C TYR A 160 -13.76 0.60 -3.86
N ASP A 161 -13.96 1.82 -3.35
CA ASP A 161 -15.29 2.43 -3.16
C ASP A 161 -15.36 3.86 -3.75
N PHE A 162 -16.55 4.37 -4.09
CA PHE A 162 -16.70 5.76 -4.55
C PHE A 162 -16.15 6.78 -3.54
N LYS A 163 -16.31 6.50 -2.24
CA LYS A 163 -15.86 7.38 -1.15
C LYS A 163 -14.33 7.53 -1.12
N ASP A 164 -13.61 6.62 -1.75
CA ASP A 164 -12.15 6.55 -1.81
C ASP A 164 -11.57 7.35 -2.98
N HIS A 165 -12.38 8.04 -3.78
CA HIS A 165 -11.91 8.86 -4.89
C HIS A 165 -12.71 10.15 -5.01
N TYR A 166 -12.02 11.30 -4.95
CA TYR A 166 -12.69 12.62 -4.90
C TYR A 166 -13.61 12.92 -6.10
N GLN A 167 -13.27 12.44 -7.31
CA GLN A 167 -14.10 12.61 -8.49
C GLN A 167 -15.37 11.75 -8.42
N TYR A 168 -15.25 10.51 -7.94
CA TYR A 168 -16.39 9.59 -7.82
C TYR A 168 -17.33 9.99 -6.70
N ILE A 169 -16.82 10.44 -5.55
CA ILE A 169 -17.70 10.87 -4.45
C ILE A 169 -18.53 12.11 -4.84
N LYS A 170 -17.92 13.07 -5.55
CA LYS A 170 -18.61 14.26 -6.07
C LYS A 170 -19.74 13.85 -7.02
N GLU A 171 -19.48 12.87 -7.88
CA GLU A 171 -20.47 12.39 -8.85
C GLU A 171 -21.55 11.52 -8.19
N TYR A 172 -21.16 10.71 -7.20
CA TYR A 172 -22.08 9.88 -6.40
C TYR A 172 -23.13 10.73 -5.68
N ASP A 173 -22.72 11.84 -5.06
CA ASP A 173 -23.65 12.74 -4.38
C ASP A 173 -24.70 13.32 -5.35
N LYS A 174 -24.32 13.72 -6.56
CA LYS A 174 -25.27 14.17 -7.60
C LYS A 174 -26.21 13.05 -8.04
N VAL A 175 -25.66 11.86 -8.28
CA VAL A 175 -26.42 10.70 -8.74
C VAL A 175 -27.51 10.31 -7.74
N ARG A 176 -27.23 10.40 -6.44
CA ARG A 176 -28.20 10.13 -5.38
C ARG A 176 -29.39 11.09 -5.39
N GLU A 177 -29.20 12.33 -5.81
CA GLU A 177 -30.27 13.34 -5.91
C GLU A 177 -31.11 13.15 -7.17
N ILE A 178 -30.48 12.80 -8.30
CA ILE A 178 -31.16 12.69 -9.60
C ILE A 178 -31.89 11.35 -9.75
N ASN A 179 -31.17 10.24 -9.53
CA ASN A 179 -31.59 8.84 -9.71
C ASN A 179 -32.55 8.59 -10.90
N LYS A 180 -32.03 8.69 -12.13
CA LYS A 180 -32.77 8.44 -13.38
C LYS A 180 -32.11 7.35 -14.22
N GLU A 181 -32.93 6.55 -14.90
CA GLU A 181 -32.48 5.55 -15.87
C GLU A 181 -32.08 6.20 -17.21
N ILE A 182 -31.03 7.00 -17.17
CA ILE A 182 -30.44 7.67 -18.33
C ILE A 182 -29.00 7.18 -18.48
N GLN A 183 -28.61 6.83 -19.70
CA GLN A 183 -27.24 6.41 -20.02
C GLN A 183 -26.24 7.54 -19.72
N PRO A 184 -24.99 7.21 -19.31
CA PRO A 184 -23.97 8.22 -19.06
C PRO A 184 -23.70 9.10 -20.30
N ILE A 185 -23.61 10.41 -20.10
CA ILE A 185 -23.34 11.37 -21.17
C ILE A 185 -21.89 11.84 -21.08
N ARG A 186 -21.14 11.74 -22.18
CA ARG A 186 -19.76 12.22 -22.26
C ARG A 186 -19.74 13.76 -22.18
N LYS A 187 -18.87 14.31 -21.35
CA LYS A 187 -18.65 15.76 -21.26
C LYS A 187 -17.75 16.22 -22.41
N GLU A 188 -18.07 17.36 -23.00
CA GLU A 188 -17.26 17.92 -24.09
C GLU A 188 -15.87 18.33 -23.62
N ASN A 189 -15.77 19.08 -22.51
CA ASN A 189 -14.52 19.60 -21.95
C ASN A 189 -14.49 19.44 -20.42
N PRO A 190 -14.33 18.20 -19.90
CA PRO A 190 -14.25 17.98 -18.46
C PRO A 190 -13.00 18.63 -17.87
N LEU A 191 -13.11 19.22 -16.69
CA LEU A 191 -11.93 19.68 -15.94
C LEU A 191 -11.07 18.47 -15.51
N PRO A 192 -9.76 18.64 -15.27
CA PRO A 192 -8.90 17.57 -14.74
C PRO A 192 -9.41 16.97 -13.43
N THR A 193 -10.21 17.73 -12.69
CA THR A 193 -10.83 17.35 -11.42
C THR A 193 -12.20 16.69 -11.56
N GLU A 194 -12.60 16.31 -12.77
CA GLU A 194 -13.91 15.72 -13.05
C GLU A 194 -13.83 14.40 -13.82
N LEU A 195 -14.81 13.53 -13.59
CA LEU A 195 -15.02 12.37 -14.44
C LEU A 195 -15.41 12.81 -15.85
N PRO A 196 -14.98 12.08 -16.89
CA PRO A 196 -15.24 12.43 -18.29
C PRO A 196 -16.70 12.21 -18.73
N PHE A 197 -17.51 11.58 -17.89
CA PHE A 197 -18.94 11.37 -18.10
C PHE A 197 -19.73 11.98 -16.95
N SER A 198 -20.96 12.39 -17.25
CA SER A 198 -22.01 12.66 -16.26
C SER A 198 -22.85 11.40 -16.09
N PHE A 199 -23.11 11.03 -14.84
CA PHE A 199 -23.88 9.83 -14.48
C PHE A 199 -25.23 10.20 -13.88
N PHE A 200 -26.23 9.32 -14.03
CA PHE A 200 -27.60 9.58 -13.58
C PHE A 200 -28.15 8.51 -12.64
N ASN A 201 -27.48 7.37 -12.49
CA ASN A 201 -27.82 6.30 -11.55
C ASN A 201 -26.55 5.65 -10.99
N GLU A 202 -26.67 5.02 -9.81
CA GLU A 202 -25.52 4.45 -9.10
C GLU A 202 -24.93 3.24 -9.85
N LYS A 203 -25.77 2.46 -10.54
CA LYS A 203 -25.36 1.26 -11.28
C LYS A 203 -24.33 1.59 -12.36
N ASP A 204 -24.56 2.63 -13.16
CA ASP A 204 -23.64 3.03 -14.22
C ASP A 204 -22.36 3.66 -13.67
N LEU A 205 -22.46 4.45 -12.59
CA LEU A 205 -21.27 4.97 -11.91
C LEU A 205 -20.41 3.83 -11.34
N LYS A 206 -21.05 2.79 -10.78
CA LYS A 206 -20.38 1.59 -10.25
C LYS A 206 -19.70 0.79 -11.36
N LYS A 207 -20.41 0.59 -12.46
CA LYS A 207 -19.87 -0.05 -13.66
C LYS A 207 -18.65 0.69 -14.19
N TYR A 208 -18.68 2.02 -14.18
CA TYR A 208 -17.54 2.84 -14.59
C TYR A 208 -16.37 2.80 -13.60
N LEU A 209 -16.64 2.81 -12.29
CA LEU A 209 -15.57 2.67 -11.28
C LEU A 209 -14.78 1.38 -11.50
N PHE A 210 -15.47 0.26 -11.71
CA PHE A 210 -14.87 -1.07 -11.88
C PHE A 210 -14.59 -1.45 -13.33
N SER A 211 -14.53 -0.48 -14.25
CA SER A 211 -14.20 -0.78 -15.65
C SER A 211 -12.71 -1.09 -15.87
N THR A 212 -11.87 -0.93 -14.84
CA THR A 212 -10.45 -1.28 -14.88
C THR A 212 -10.22 -2.55 -14.07
N PHE A 213 -9.41 -3.46 -14.62
CA PHE A 213 -9.21 -4.78 -14.00
C PHE A 213 -8.57 -4.69 -12.60
N GLN A 214 -7.79 -3.64 -12.30
CA GLN A 214 -7.19 -3.47 -10.97
C GLN A 214 -8.25 -3.24 -9.89
N ARG A 215 -9.23 -2.37 -10.20
CA ARG A 215 -10.33 -2.04 -9.27
C ARG A 215 -11.33 -3.19 -9.19
N GLU A 216 -11.61 -3.84 -10.32
CA GLU A 216 -12.41 -5.06 -10.36
C GLU A 216 -11.76 -6.19 -9.53
N TRP A 217 -10.45 -6.40 -9.67
CA TRP A 217 -9.74 -7.40 -8.87
C TRP A 217 -9.83 -7.09 -7.38
N LEU A 218 -9.55 -5.84 -6.96
CA LEU A 218 -9.63 -5.45 -5.55
C LEU A 218 -11.05 -5.62 -5.00
N PHE A 219 -12.07 -5.26 -5.80
CA PHE A 219 -13.47 -5.48 -5.46
C PHE A 219 -13.75 -6.97 -5.22
N ASN A 220 -13.41 -7.82 -6.19
CA ASN A 220 -13.64 -9.26 -6.13
C ASN A 220 -12.87 -9.91 -4.97
N PHE A 221 -11.62 -9.48 -4.72
CA PHE A 221 -10.81 -9.96 -3.61
C PHE A 221 -11.51 -9.74 -2.27
N LEU A 222 -12.07 -8.55 -2.04
CA LEU A 222 -12.79 -8.22 -0.81
C LEU A 222 -14.16 -8.91 -0.72
N GLN A 223 -14.84 -9.15 -1.85
CA GLN A 223 -16.13 -9.89 -1.85
C GLN A 223 -15.99 -11.36 -1.40
N ARG A 224 -14.80 -11.96 -1.52
CA ARG A 224 -14.55 -13.33 -1.01
C ARG A 224 -14.66 -13.42 0.51
N ASN A 225 -14.65 -12.28 1.21
CA ASN A 225 -14.86 -12.22 2.64
C ASN A 225 -13.84 -13.08 3.41
N THR A 226 -12.59 -13.16 2.92
CA THR A 226 -11.44 -13.76 3.61
C THR A 226 -10.60 -12.68 4.30
N HIS A 227 -10.58 -11.49 3.71
CA HIS A 227 -9.92 -10.30 4.25
C HIS A 227 -10.92 -9.15 4.34
N TYR A 228 -10.63 -8.20 5.21
CA TYR A 228 -11.33 -6.92 5.27
C TYR A 228 -10.32 -5.78 5.19
N ASP A 229 -10.74 -4.66 4.62
CA ASP A 229 -9.98 -3.41 4.66
C ASP A 229 -10.04 -2.82 6.07
N SER A 230 -8.87 -2.70 6.72
CA SER A 230 -8.75 -2.24 8.10
C SER A 230 -9.39 -0.87 8.36
N PHE A 231 -9.18 0.08 7.46
CA PHE A 231 -9.74 1.42 7.63
C PHE A 231 -11.26 1.39 7.49
N ARG A 232 -11.78 0.71 6.47
CA ARG A 232 -13.23 0.62 6.22
C ARG A 232 -13.96 -0.23 7.24
N LYS A 233 -13.29 -1.18 7.89
CA LYS A 233 -13.84 -1.97 8.99
C LYS A 233 -14.26 -1.09 10.17
N ILE A 234 -13.48 -0.04 10.46
CA ILE A 234 -13.74 0.91 11.55
C ILE A 234 -14.56 2.10 11.06
N TYR A 235 -14.18 2.68 9.91
CA TYR A 235 -14.75 3.93 9.38
C TYR A 235 -15.55 3.68 8.09
N GLN A 236 -16.62 2.88 8.20
CA GLN A 236 -17.44 2.43 7.06
C GLN A 236 -18.00 3.57 6.20
N ASN A 237 -18.37 4.68 6.85
CA ASN A 237 -19.05 5.80 6.21
C ASN A 237 -18.19 7.06 6.09
N GLU A 238 -16.94 7.04 6.57
CA GLU A 238 -16.10 8.24 6.53
C GLU A 238 -15.70 8.57 5.09
N ARG A 239 -15.74 9.86 4.76
CA ARG A 239 -15.52 10.40 3.42
C ARG A 239 -14.33 11.33 3.45
N LYS A 240 -13.77 11.66 2.27
CA LYS A 240 -12.65 12.61 2.13
C LYS A 240 -11.39 12.20 2.91
N LYS A 241 -11.18 10.89 3.06
CA LYS A 241 -10.01 10.28 3.66
C LYS A 241 -9.23 9.59 2.56
N TYR A 242 -8.16 10.25 2.13
CA TYR A 242 -7.34 9.84 0.99
C TYR A 242 -5.92 9.56 1.44
N THR A 243 -5.17 8.84 0.61
CA THR A 243 -3.79 8.47 0.89
C THR A 243 -2.82 8.97 -0.16
N CYS A 244 -3.28 9.33 -1.36
CA CYS A 244 -2.47 9.85 -2.46
C CYS A 244 -3.12 11.10 -3.08
N TRP A 245 -2.29 12.08 -3.44
CA TRP A 245 -2.73 13.32 -4.09
C TRP A 245 -1.80 13.71 -5.25
N ASN A 246 -2.40 14.15 -6.36
CA ASN A 246 -1.63 14.66 -7.49
C ASN A 246 -0.90 15.97 -7.10
N THR A 247 0.43 15.92 -7.12
CA THR A 247 1.31 17.03 -6.73
C THR A 247 1.40 18.12 -7.79
N LEU A 248 1.32 17.78 -9.09
CA LEU A 248 1.36 18.76 -10.18
C LEU A 248 0.16 19.71 -10.15
N LEU A 249 -0.98 19.23 -9.66
CA LEU A 249 -2.22 20.00 -9.52
C LEU A 249 -2.42 20.59 -8.11
N ASP A 250 -1.44 20.40 -7.20
CA ASP A 250 -1.53 20.75 -5.78
C ASP A 250 -2.86 20.33 -5.12
N LEU A 251 -3.25 19.07 -5.33
CA LEU A 251 -4.57 18.62 -4.86
C LEU A 251 -4.62 18.30 -3.37
N ARG A 252 -3.47 18.16 -2.70
CA ARG A 252 -3.39 17.85 -1.27
C ARG A 252 -3.91 19.00 -0.42
N SER A 253 -3.60 20.25 -0.78
CA SER A 253 -4.07 21.46 -0.06
C SER A 253 -5.60 21.58 -0.06
N LYS A 254 -6.27 21.07 -1.10
CA LYS A 254 -7.73 21.04 -1.27
C LYS A 254 -8.37 19.73 -0.82
N ASN A 255 -7.57 18.78 -0.32
CA ASN A 255 -7.97 17.41 0.00
C ASN A 255 -8.74 16.70 -1.13
N LEU A 256 -8.25 16.82 -2.37
CA LEU A 256 -8.80 16.14 -3.54
C LEU A 256 -7.91 14.95 -3.92
N GLY A 257 -8.10 13.81 -3.24
CA GLY A 257 -7.21 12.66 -3.36
C GLY A 257 -7.89 11.35 -3.72
N THR A 258 -7.09 10.29 -3.73
CA THR A 258 -7.51 8.90 -3.84
C THR A 258 -7.00 8.09 -2.66
N ARG A 259 -7.76 7.10 -2.20
CA ARG A 259 -7.31 6.13 -1.21
C ARG A 259 -6.92 4.84 -1.93
N ILE A 260 -5.62 4.66 -2.10
CA ILE A 260 -5.00 3.54 -2.82
C ILE A 260 -3.97 2.78 -1.98
N ASP A 261 -3.66 3.29 -0.78
CA ASP A 261 -2.85 2.60 0.21
C ASP A 261 -3.76 1.89 1.21
N LEU A 262 -3.70 0.56 1.27
CA LEU A 262 -4.59 -0.26 2.08
C LEU A 262 -3.80 -1.24 2.95
N ILE A 263 -4.39 -1.61 4.10
CA ILE A 263 -3.98 -2.76 4.91
C ILE A 263 -5.19 -3.70 4.98
N LEU A 264 -5.11 -4.81 4.25
CA LEU A 264 -6.12 -5.87 4.20
C LEU A 264 -5.77 -6.95 5.22
N ILE A 265 -6.64 -7.13 6.20
CA ILE A 265 -6.42 -8.01 7.34
C ILE A 265 -7.27 -9.27 7.16
N PRO A 266 -6.68 -10.47 7.32
CA PRO A 266 -7.43 -11.72 7.28
C PRO A 266 -8.37 -11.81 8.47
N LYS A 267 -9.54 -12.44 8.31
CA LYS A 267 -10.58 -12.48 9.35
C LYS A 267 -10.14 -13.05 10.69
N GLU A 268 -9.13 -13.91 10.67
CA GLU A 268 -8.56 -14.57 11.84
C GLU A 268 -7.76 -13.61 12.73
N ILE A 269 -7.31 -12.47 12.20
CA ILE A 269 -6.56 -11.46 12.97
C ILE A 269 -7.53 -10.38 13.45
N SER A 270 -7.46 -10.09 14.75
CA SER A 270 -8.31 -9.08 15.38
C SER A 270 -7.73 -7.68 15.14
N LEU A 271 -8.52 -6.80 14.53
CA LEU A 271 -8.22 -5.38 14.38
C LEU A 271 -8.71 -4.61 15.61
N ILE A 272 -7.83 -3.78 16.17
CA ILE A 272 -8.12 -2.91 17.30
C ILE A 272 -8.35 -1.46 16.83
N ASN A 273 -7.46 -0.95 15.97
CA ASN A 273 -7.55 0.42 15.45
C ASN A 273 -6.93 0.52 14.05
N SER A 274 -7.28 1.55 13.28
CA SER A 274 -6.68 1.87 11.98
C SER A 274 -6.71 3.39 11.78
N GLU A 275 -5.66 3.95 11.19
CA GLU A 275 -5.58 5.40 10.94
C GLU A 275 -4.96 5.72 9.59
N ILE A 276 -5.37 6.85 9.01
CA ILE A 276 -4.75 7.46 7.84
C ILE A 276 -4.07 8.75 8.31
N LEU A 277 -2.74 8.78 8.27
CA LEU A 277 -1.94 9.86 8.83
C LEU A 277 -1.76 11.00 7.81
N THR A 278 -2.86 11.65 7.41
CA THR A 278 -2.87 12.69 6.37
C THR A 278 -1.97 13.90 6.68
N HIS A 279 -1.64 14.12 7.96
CA HIS A 279 -0.74 15.15 8.43
C HIS A 279 0.75 14.80 8.22
N VAL A 280 1.08 13.54 7.91
CA VAL A 280 2.44 13.11 7.59
C VAL A 280 2.74 13.34 6.11
N TYR A 281 3.68 14.23 5.85
CA TYR A 281 4.24 14.58 4.55
C TYR A 281 5.58 13.87 4.31
N GLY A 282 6.05 13.95 3.07
CA GLY A 282 7.33 13.41 2.60
C GLY A 282 7.22 12.65 1.29
N SER A 283 5.99 12.38 0.87
CA SER A 283 5.61 11.79 -0.42
C SER A 283 4.30 12.43 -0.89
N ASP A 284 3.95 12.20 -2.15
CA ASP A 284 2.59 12.41 -2.68
C ASP A 284 1.55 11.49 -1.99
N HIS A 285 2.04 10.48 -1.26
CA HIS A 285 1.25 9.66 -0.37
C HIS A 285 1.31 10.10 1.11
N CYS A 286 0.45 9.51 1.95
CA CYS A 286 0.58 9.52 3.41
C CYS A 286 0.51 8.09 3.98
N PRO A 287 1.07 7.84 5.17
CA PRO A 287 1.03 6.53 5.81
C PRO A 287 -0.39 6.11 6.21
N VAL A 288 -0.65 4.81 6.14
CA VAL A 288 -1.80 4.15 6.74
C VAL A 288 -1.34 3.17 7.81
N THR A 289 -2.09 3.04 8.89
CA THR A 289 -1.72 2.21 10.04
C THR A 289 -2.86 1.27 10.45
N ALA A 290 -2.48 0.15 11.06
CA ALA A 290 -3.40 -0.78 11.69
C ALA A 290 -2.78 -1.36 12.97
N LEU A 291 -3.49 -1.20 14.09
CA LEU A 291 -3.20 -1.85 15.36
C LEU A 291 -3.94 -3.19 15.40
N VAL A 292 -3.20 -4.29 15.45
CA VAL A 292 -3.75 -5.65 15.42
C VAL A 292 -3.31 -6.46 16.63
N GLU A 293 -4.18 -7.37 17.08
CA GLU A 293 -3.82 -8.38 18.09
C GLU A 293 -3.36 -9.65 17.38
N VAL A 294 -2.13 -10.07 17.67
CA VAL A 294 -1.50 -11.27 17.11
C VAL A 294 -0.77 -12.07 18.18
N GLU A 295 -0.54 -13.35 17.95
CA GLU A 295 0.37 -14.13 18.77
C GLU A 295 1.81 -13.89 18.31
N CYS A 296 2.72 -13.47 19.18
CA CYS A 296 4.11 -13.26 18.81
C CYS A 296 5.05 -14.01 19.74
N ASN A 297 6.17 -14.49 19.19
CA ASN A 297 7.30 -14.93 19.97
C ASN A 297 8.32 -13.79 20.01
N PHE A 298 8.46 -13.17 21.17
CA PHE A 298 9.56 -12.24 21.45
C PHE A 298 10.76 -13.08 21.89
N ASP A 299 11.87 -12.95 21.18
CA ASP A 299 13.14 -13.56 21.59
C ASP A 299 14.19 -12.45 21.67
N GLU A 300 14.50 -12.00 22.89
CA GLU A 300 15.52 -10.97 23.13
C GLU A 300 16.94 -11.40 22.68
N LYS A 301 17.17 -12.70 22.46
CA LYS A 301 18.48 -13.28 22.12
C LYS A 301 18.62 -13.72 20.66
N ASN A 302 17.55 -13.83 19.86
CA ASN A 302 17.62 -14.34 18.48
C ASN A 302 16.84 -13.52 17.44
N LEU A 303 17.34 -12.33 17.11
CA LEU A 303 16.87 -11.65 15.90
C LEU A 303 17.84 -11.87 14.74
N CYS A 304 17.40 -12.70 13.79
CA CYS A 304 18.10 -13.13 12.59
C CYS A 304 19.27 -14.09 12.84
N LYS A 305 18.98 -15.38 13.10
CA LYS A 305 19.99 -16.45 12.96
C LYS A 305 20.68 -16.35 11.58
N LYS A 306 21.97 -16.72 11.53
CA LYS A 306 23.00 -16.64 10.46
C LYS A 306 22.57 -16.70 8.97
N ASN A 307 21.37 -17.14 8.63
CA ASN A 307 20.87 -17.34 7.27
C ASN A 307 19.78 -16.35 6.81
N ASN A 308 19.21 -15.55 7.72
CA ASN A 308 18.18 -14.54 7.43
C ASN A 308 18.60 -13.15 7.98
N ASN A 309 19.89 -12.86 8.00
CA ASN A 309 20.39 -11.53 8.34
C ASN A 309 20.84 -10.79 7.07
N LEU A 310 21.10 -9.48 7.21
CA LEU A 310 21.59 -8.63 6.13
C LEU A 310 22.78 -9.24 5.37
N LEU A 311 23.71 -9.89 6.08
CA LEU A 311 24.87 -10.54 5.47
C LEU A 311 24.47 -11.70 4.55
N SER A 312 23.45 -12.48 4.91
CA SER A 312 22.86 -13.49 4.03
C SER A 312 22.18 -12.84 2.81
N PHE A 313 21.49 -11.73 3.02
CA PHE A 313 20.84 -10.96 1.94
C PHE A 313 21.86 -10.38 0.94
N LEU A 314 22.94 -9.76 1.41
CA LEU A 314 24.01 -9.21 0.57
C LEU A 314 24.70 -10.32 -0.25
N LYS A 315 24.98 -11.48 0.40
CA LYS A 315 25.54 -12.66 -0.27
C LYS A 315 24.64 -13.23 -1.38
N ILE A 316 23.33 -13.34 -1.13
CA ILE A 316 22.36 -13.85 -2.13
C ILE A 316 22.22 -12.89 -3.30
N ASN A 317 22.30 -11.58 -3.06
CA ASN A 317 22.06 -10.57 -4.09
C ASN A 317 23.33 -10.07 -4.79
N LYS A 318 24.52 -10.58 -4.43
CA LYS A 318 25.83 -10.14 -4.97
C LYS A 318 26.01 -8.61 -4.89
N ILE A 319 25.59 -8.02 -3.77
CA ILE A 319 25.75 -6.59 -3.47
C ILE A 319 26.90 -6.41 -2.50
#